data_AF-A0A1I7BS49-F1
#
_entry.id   AF-A0A1I7BS49-F1
#
_cell.length_a   1.000
_cell.length_b   1.000
_cell.length_c   1.000
_cell.angle_alpha   90.00
_cell.angle_beta   90.00
_cell.angle_gamma   90.00
#
_symmetry.space_group_name_H-M   'P 1'
#
loop_
_entity.id
_entity.type
_entity.pdbx_description
1 polymer ?
#
loop_
_entity_poly.entity_id
_entity_poly.type
_entity_poly.pdbx_seq_one_letter_code
_entity_poly.pdbx_strand_id
1 'polypeptide(L)'
;MSKPVAFEFLKEIFLRNGNLRIKDEVKVAKFGSQKHKKGYEVRLVAKDEQELEQIRIAISALDLYVAKSYPKGKQLVQPIYGKEITKKFEEIKSSEASNNKLS
;
A
#
# COMPACT_ATOMS: atom_id res chain seq x y z
N MET A 1 18.48 -0.68 -6.39
CA MET A 1 17.73 0.58 -6.15
C MET A 1 18.06 1.06 -4.74
N SER A 2 18.29 2.36 -4.51
CA SER A 2 18.50 2.87 -3.15
C SER A 2 17.17 2.99 -2.39
N LYS A 3 17.20 2.99 -1.06
CA LYS A 3 15.98 3.11 -0.23
C LYS A 3 15.13 4.36 -0.56
N PRO A 4 15.70 5.58 -0.71
CA PRO A 4 14.91 6.75 -1.07
C PRO A 4 14.24 6.62 -2.43
N VAL A 5 14.97 6.13 -3.44
CA VAL A 5 14.44 5.94 -4.80
C VAL A 5 13.33 4.88 -4.80
N ALA A 6 13.51 3.80 -4.04
CA ALA A 6 12.49 2.76 -3.89
C ALA A 6 11.23 3.29 -3.24
N PHE A 7 11.34 4.10 -2.18
CA PHE A 7 10.18 4.67 -1.51
C PHE A 7 9.41 5.63 -2.42
N GLU A 8 10.10 6.54 -3.11
CA GLU A 8 9.45 7.46 -4.06
C GLU A 8 8.78 6.71 -5.22
N PHE A 9 9.43 5.68 -5.77
CA PHE A 9 8.81 4.83 -6.79
C PHE A 9 7.51 4.17 -6.29
N LEU A 10 7.52 3.55 -5.11
CA LEU A 10 6.30 2.94 -4.54
C LEU A 10 5.22 3.99 -4.24
N LYS A 11 5.61 5.20 -3.82
CA LYS A 11 4.71 6.32 -3.59
C LYS A 11 4.00 6.75 -4.87
N GLU A 12 4.72 6.93 -5.98
CA GLU A 12 4.11 7.26 -7.28
C GLU A 12 3.09 6.21 -7.73
N ILE A 13 3.45 4.92 -7.62
CA ILE A 13 2.54 3.81 -7.93
C ILE A 13 1.30 3.85 -7.03
N PHE A 14 1.49 4.12 -5.74
CA PHE A 14 0.37 4.21 -4.80
C PHE A 14 -0.55 5.40 -5.10
N LEU A 15 -0.01 6.57 -5.44
CA LEU A 15 -0.81 7.76 -5.73
C LEU A 15 -1.66 7.59 -6.99
N ARG A 16 -1.16 6.82 -7.97
CA ARG A 16 -1.87 6.56 -9.21
C ARG A 16 -3.19 5.81 -9.00
N ASN A 17 -3.17 4.73 -8.21
CA ASN A 17 -4.34 3.84 -8.04
C ASN A 17 -4.23 2.87 -6.84
N GLY A 18 -3.34 3.16 -5.90
CA GLY A 18 -3.15 2.37 -4.68
C GLY A 18 -4.32 2.48 -3.71
N ASN A 19 -4.38 1.52 -2.78
CA ASN A 19 -5.38 1.54 -1.72
C ASN A 19 -4.78 1.05 -0.40
N LEU A 20 -5.32 1.57 0.70
CA LEU A 20 -4.99 1.14 2.04
C LEU A 20 -6.14 0.32 2.59
N ARG A 21 -5.76 -0.70 3.34
CA ARG A 21 -6.66 -1.39 4.25
C ARG A 21 -6.14 -1.14 5.65
N ILE A 22 -6.83 -0.25 6.33
CA ILE A 22 -6.52 0.14 7.70
C ILE A 22 -7.45 -0.65 8.61
N LYS A 23 -6.88 -1.18 9.69
CA LYS A 23 -7.68 -1.81 10.74
C LYS A 23 -8.49 -0.72 11.43
N ASP A 24 -9.81 -0.82 11.39
CA ASP A 24 -10.72 0.07 12.11
C ASP A 24 -10.70 -0.30 13.60
N GLU A 25 -9.80 0.33 14.36
CA GLU A 25 -9.59 0.05 15.79
C GLU A 25 -10.87 0.31 16.62
N VAL A 26 -11.71 1.28 16.22
CA VAL A 26 -12.98 1.61 16.87
C VAL A 26 -14.00 0.47 16.68
N LYS A 27 -14.10 -0.09 15.47
CA LYS A 27 -14.98 -1.26 15.24
C LYS A 27 -14.43 -2.54 15.86
N VAL A 28 -13.11 -2.72 15.94
CA VAL A 28 -12.52 -3.89 16.61
C VAL A 28 -12.79 -3.86 18.11
N ALA A 29 -12.70 -2.69 18.75
CA ALA A 29 -13.04 -2.51 20.16
C ALA A 29 -14.53 -2.80 20.43
N LYS A 30 -15.43 -2.43 19.50
CA LYS A 30 -16.88 -2.58 19.65
C LYS A 30 -17.42 -3.98 19.34
N PHE A 31 -16.83 -4.70 18.38
CA PHE A 31 -17.37 -5.98 17.88
C PHE A 31 -16.50 -7.21 18.17
N GLY A 32 -15.38 -7.02 18.87
CA GLY A 32 -14.45 -8.10 19.25
C GLY A 32 -13.47 -8.47 18.13
N SER A 33 -12.24 -8.81 18.53
CA SER A 33 -11.11 -9.13 17.63
C SER A 33 -11.34 -10.35 16.74
N GLN A 34 -12.27 -11.26 17.11
CA GLN A 34 -12.52 -12.50 16.40
C GLN A 34 -13.19 -12.32 15.02
N LYS A 35 -14.00 -11.26 14.81
CA LYS A 35 -14.66 -10.97 13.52
C LYS A 35 -13.86 -10.04 12.60
N HIS A 36 -12.78 -9.43 13.11
CA HIS A 36 -11.96 -8.47 12.36
C HIS A 36 -10.48 -8.86 12.33
N LYS A 37 -10.18 -9.98 11.66
CA LYS A 37 -8.82 -10.48 11.35
C LYS A 37 -8.08 -9.66 10.27
N LYS A 38 -8.56 -8.47 9.93
CA LYS A 38 -8.03 -7.68 8.82
C LYS A 38 -6.86 -6.83 9.32
N GLY A 39 -5.65 -7.10 8.84
CA GLY A 39 -4.42 -6.38 9.20
C GLY A 39 -4.20 -5.10 8.40
N TYR A 40 -3.09 -4.41 8.71
CA TYR A 40 -2.60 -3.24 7.98
C TYR A 40 -1.94 -3.67 6.67
N GLU A 41 -2.44 -3.13 5.56
CA GLU A 41 -2.03 -3.53 4.22
C GLU A 41 -2.06 -2.33 3.26
N VAL A 42 -0.96 -2.13 2.55
CA VAL A 42 -0.86 -1.25 1.39
C VAL A 42 -1.02 -2.10 0.14
N ARG A 43 -1.86 -1.67 -0.81
CA ARG A 43 -2.08 -2.34 -2.09
C ARG A 43 -1.57 -1.45 -3.20
N LEU A 44 -0.56 -1.94 -3.90
CA LEU A 44 -0.02 -1.31 -5.11
C LEU A 44 -0.61 -2.00 -6.33
N VAL A 45 -0.99 -1.23 -7.34
CA VAL A 45 -1.64 -1.76 -8.55
C VAL A 45 -0.72 -1.57 -9.74
N ALA A 46 -0.14 -2.67 -10.20
CA ALA A 46 0.68 -2.75 -11.39
C ALA A 46 -0.19 -2.86 -12.64
N LYS A 47 0.24 -2.21 -13.72
CA LYS A 47 -0.40 -2.23 -15.04
C LYS A 47 -0.08 -3.50 -15.83
N ASP A 48 1.06 -4.12 -15.55
CA ASP A 48 1.59 -5.32 -16.21
C ASP A 48 2.56 -6.08 -15.29
N GLU A 49 3.03 -7.25 -15.74
CA GLU A 49 4.00 -8.09 -15.01
C GLU A 49 5.38 -7.42 -14.86
N GLN A 50 5.80 -6.58 -15.80
CA GLN A 50 7.08 -5.89 -15.72
C GLN A 50 7.08 -4.86 -14.58
N GLU A 51 6.00 -4.06 -14.47
CA GLU A 51 5.83 -3.11 -13.38
C GLU A 51 5.64 -3.83 -12.04
N LEU A 52 4.97 -4.99 -12.01
CA LEU A 52 4.89 -5.82 -10.81
C LEU A 52 6.28 -6.22 -10.31
N GLU A 53 7.18 -6.62 -11.20
CA GLU A 53 8.54 -7.00 -10.81
C GLU A 53 9.33 -5.80 -10.29
N GLN A 54 9.21 -4.62 -10.93
CA GLN A 54 9.84 -3.39 -10.42
C GLN A 54 9.33 -3.02 -9.02
N ILE A 55 8.02 -3.19 -8.76
CA ILE A 55 7.44 -3.00 -7.43
C ILE A 55 8.08 -3.96 -6.42
N ARG A 56 8.27 -5.24 -6.76
CA ARG A 56 8.89 -6.23 -5.86
C ARG A 56 10.35 -5.90 -5.55
N ILE A 57 11.11 -5.44 -6.54
CA ILE A 57 12.48 -4.97 -6.36
C ILE A 57 12.52 -3.79 -5.38
N ALA A 58 11.62 -2.81 -5.55
CA ALA A 58 11.53 -1.65 -4.67
C ALA A 58 11.10 -2.03 -3.24
N ILE A 59 10.12 -2.94 -3.08
CA ILE A 59 9.73 -3.48 -1.76
C ILE A 59 10.92 -4.14 -1.07
N SER A 60 11.66 -4.97 -1.79
CA SER A 60 12.83 -5.68 -1.25
C SER A 60 13.95 -4.71 -0.86
N ALA A 61 14.17 -3.66 -1.65
CA ALA A 61 15.17 -2.62 -1.35
C ALA A 61 14.85 -1.82 -0.06
N LEU A 62 13.58 -1.81 0.36
CA LEU A 62 13.12 -1.20 1.62
C LEU A 62 13.14 -2.18 2.79
N ASP A 63 13.68 -3.39 2.62
CA ASP A 63 13.64 -4.49 3.60
C ASP A 63 12.21 -4.87 4.02
N LEU A 64 11.24 -4.69 3.13
CA LEU A 64 9.85 -5.04 3.36
C LEU A 64 9.53 -6.43 2.79
N TYR A 65 8.54 -7.09 3.39
CA TYR A 65 8.08 -8.39 2.92
C TYR A 65 7.23 -8.26 1.64
N VAL A 66 7.64 -8.98 0.60
CA VAL A 66 6.88 -9.12 -0.65
C VAL A 66 5.78 -10.16 -0.46
N ALA A 67 4.53 -9.72 -0.34
CA ALA A 67 3.39 -10.63 -0.25
C ALA A 67 3.07 -11.31 -1.60
N LYS A 68 2.21 -12.32 -1.58
CA LYS A 68 1.70 -12.92 -2.81
C LYS A 68 0.81 -11.91 -3.56
N SER A 69 1.15 -11.63 -4.81
CA SER A 69 0.33 -10.80 -5.71
C SER A 69 -0.91 -11.55 -6.21
N TYR A 70 -1.89 -10.81 -6.71
CA TYR A 70 -3.10 -11.38 -7.30
C TYR A 70 -3.65 -10.52 -8.44
N PRO A 71 -4.34 -11.11 -9.43
CA PRO A 71 -4.93 -10.36 -10.54
C PRO A 71 -6.18 -9.57 -10.10
N LYS A 72 -6.36 -8.40 -10.70
CA LYS A 72 -7.56 -7.55 -10.58
C LYS A 72 -7.93 -7.03 -11.97
N GLY A 73 -8.79 -7.77 -12.68
CA GLY A 73 -9.09 -7.48 -14.08
C GLY A 73 -7.83 -7.63 -14.94
N LYS A 74 -7.46 -6.59 -15.70
CA LYS A 74 -6.23 -6.54 -16.50
C LYS A 74 -4.98 -6.10 -15.72
N GLN A 75 -5.12 -5.82 -14.43
CA GLN A 75 -4.05 -5.31 -13.57
C GLN A 75 -3.63 -6.36 -12.54
N LEU A 76 -2.49 -6.12 -11.90
CA LEU A 76 -1.97 -6.97 -10.84
C LEU A 76 -1.86 -6.17 -9.55
N VAL A 77 -2.24 -6.76 -8.42
CA VAL A 77 -2.12 -6.12 -7.11
C VAL A 77 -0.98 -6.76 -6.34
N GLN A 78 -0.07 -5.93 -5.83
CA GLN A 78 1.00 -6.31 -4.93
C GLN A 78 0.71 -5.76 -3.52
N PRO A 79 0.34 -6.62 -2.56
CA PRO A 79 0.18 -6.22 -1.18
C PRO A 79 1.54 -6.02 -0.49
N ILE A 80 1.56 -5.10 0.47
CA ILE A 80 2.62 -4.91 1.45
C ILE A 80 1.96 -4.90 2.83
N TYR A 81 2.37 -5.81 3.72
CA TYR A 81 1.85 -5.88 5.08
C TYR A 81 2.73 -5.07 6.03
N GLY A 82 2.11 -4.43 7.02
CA GLY A 82 2.82 -3.76 8.10
C GLY A 82 2.14 -2.47 8.55
N LYS A 83 2.06 -2.26 9.86
CA LYS A 83 1.44 -1.06 10.45
C LYS A 83 2.19 0.22 10.08
N GLU A 84 3.52 0.21 10.21
CA GLU A 84 4.36 1.38 9.96
C GLU A 84 4.28 1.86 8.51
N ILE A 85 4.44 0.94 7.55
CA ILE A 85 4.37 1.30 6.13
C ILE A 85 2.97 1.77 5.76
N THR A 86 1.93 1.12 6.28
CA THR A 86 0.54 1.53 6.04
C THR A 86 0.28 2.94 6.55
N LYS A 87 0.81 3.30 7.73
CA LYS A 87 0.70 4.66 8.28
C LYS A 87 1.41 5.70 7.40
N LYS A 88 2.63 5.41 6.91
CA LYS A 88 3.34 6.32 5.99
C LYS A 88 2.52 6.62 4.73
N PHE A 89 1.91 5.60 4.14
CA PHE A 89 1.06 5.77 2.96
C PHE A 89 -0.30 6.42 3.28
N GLU A 90 -0.82 6.27 4.50
CA GLU A 90 -2.00 6.99 4.99
C GLU A 90 -1.75 8.51 5.09
N GLU A 91 -0.60 8.90 5.60
CA GLU A 91 -0.15 10.29 5.66
C GLU A 91 -0.04 10.88 4.24
N ILE A 92 0.61 10.16 3.31
CA ILE A 92 0.70 10.54 1.89
C ILE A 92 -0.70 10.78 1.29
N LYS A 93 -1.64 9.84 1.49
CA LYS A 93 -3.00 9.96 0.96
C LYS A 93 -3.75 11.17 1.53
N SER A 94 -3.52 11.48 2.80
CA SER A 94 -4.17 12.60 3.50
C SER A 94 -3.61 13.95 3.06
N SER A 95 -2.30 14.04 2.82
CA SER A 95 -1.63 15.22 2.26
C SER A 95 -2.12 15.54 0.84
N GLU A 96 -2.21 14.54 -0.05
CA GLU A 96 -2.72 14.74 -1.42
C GLU A 96 -4.19 15.14 -1.44
N ALA A 97 -5.01 14.55 -0.57
CA ALA A 97 -6.42 14.95 -0.43
C ALA A 97 -6.59 16.41 0.03
N SER A 98 -5.62 16.94 0.78
CA SER A 98 -5.61 18.32 1.26
C SER A 98 -5.16 19.29 0.16
N ASN A 99 -4.15 18.91 -0.63
CA ASN A 99 -3.66 19.69 -1.77
C ASN A 99 -4.71 19.83 -2.88
N ASN A 100 -5.46 18.76 -3.18
CA ASN A 100 -6.53 18.77 -4.19
C ASN A 100 -7.78 19.55 -3.79
N LYS A 101 -7.92 19.97 -2.52
CA LYS A 101 -9.03 20.83 -2.07
C LYS A 101 -8.74 22.33 -2.24
N LEU A 102 -7.50 22.68 -2.57
CA LEU A 102 -7.02 24.06 -2.72
C LEU A 102 -6.77 24.44 -4.19
N SER A 103 -7.02 23.52 -5.13
CA SER A 103 -6.91 23.70 -6.59
C SER A 103 -8.28 23.78 -7.23
#